data_AF-A0A832X3R6-F1
#
_entry.id   AF-A0A832X3R6-F1
#
_cell.length_a   1.000
_cell.length_b   1.000
_cell.length_c   1.000
_cell.angle_alpha   90.00
_cell.angle_beta   90.00
_cell.angle_gamma   90.00
#
_symmetry.space_group_name_H-M   'P 1'
#
loop_
_entity.id
_entity.type
_entity.pdbx_description
1 polymer ?
#
loop_
_entity_poly.entity_id
_entity_poly.type
_entity_poly.pdbx_seq_one_letter_code
_entity_poly.pdbx_strand_id
1 'polypeptide(L)'
;VPPEILLKHEAFILNSVLSSVAFLESTINELYADAADEAYFFSDDKHEALLRQIREKWTNEKNFDRAPMITKYQKILTIGERLPFEGGDRAFDNIHDLIEIRNHLMHYKREWVVIGDWGKQDSGEETTGARFEKNLRKKFAINPLAAGNLPFFPDKCLGHGCAEWAVINSLIFCDEFFRRLDLPAPYEGVRGEMATR
;
A
#
# COMPACT_ATOMS: atom_id res chain seq x y z
N VAL A 1 -10.78 -23.65 16.08
CA VAL A 1 -11.40 -23.22 14.80
C VAL A 1 -11.15 -24.32 13.78
N PRO A 2 -12.14 -24.78 13.00
CA PRO A 2 -11.94 -25.77 11.94
C PRO A 2 -10.84 -25.34 10.96
N PRO A 3 -9.99 -26.27 10.46
CA PRO A 3 -8.89 -25.93 9.55
C PRO A 3 -9.35 -25.20 8.28
N GLU A 4 -10.51 -25.57 7.73
CA GLU A 4 -11.08 -24.92 6.54
C GLU A 4 -11.40 -23.43 6.77
N ILE A 5 -11.84 -23.07 7.99
CA ILE A 5 -12.12 -21.68 8.34
C ILE A 5 -10.81 -20.88 8.45
N LEU A 6 -9.76 -21.48 9.02
CA LEU A 6 -8.45 -20.84 9.10
C LEU A 6 -7.87 -20.59 7.71
N LEU A 7 -7.92 -21.59 6.82
CA LEU A 7 -7.45 -21.46 5.44
C LEU A 7 -8.23 -20.40 4.66
N LYS A 8 -9.57 -20.37 4.80
CA LYS A 8 -10.40 -19.32 4.16
C LYS A 8 -10.06 -17.94 4.70
N HIS A 9 -9.91 -17.81 6.01
CA HIS A 9 -9.51 -16.56 6.64
C HIS A 9 -8.15 -16.09 6.10
N GLU A 10 -7.12 -16.94 6.14
CA GLU A 10 -5.80 -16.62 5.61
C GLU A 10 -5.84 -16.21 4.13
N ALA A 11 -6.56 -16.96 3.29
CA ALA A 11 -6.72 -16.64 1.88
C ALA A 11 -7.37 -15.27 1.66
N PHE A 12 -8.41 -14.92 2.43
CA PHE A 12 -9.04 -13.60 2.35
C PHE A 12 -8.11 -12.49 2.82
N ILE A 13 -7.40 -12.65 3.94
CA ILE A 13 -6.46 -11.63 4.43
C ILE A 13 -5.33 -11.38 3.43
N LEU A 14 -4.72 -12.45 2.92
CA LEU A 14 -3.66 -12.35 1.91
C LEU A 14 -4.18 -11.65 0.65
N ASN A 15 -5.33 -12.08 0.13
CA ASN A 15 -5.90 -11.46 -1.07
C ASN A 15 -6.28 -10.00 -0.85
N SER A 16 -6.78 -9.62 0.32
CA SER A 16 -7.07 -8.21 0.63
C SER A 16 -5.80 -7.36 0.60
N VAL A 17 -4.73 -7.79 1.28
CA VAL A 17 -3.44 -7.07 1.29
C VAL A 17 -2.85 -6.96 -0.11
N LEU A 18 -2.82 -8.07 -0.87
CA LEU A 18 -2.30 -8.09 -2.24
C LEU A 18 -3.13 -7.20 -3.17
N SER A 19 -4.46 -7.27 -3.08
CA SER A 19 -5.37 -6.49 -3.92
C SER A 19 -5.29 -5.00 -3.59
N SER A 20 -5.10 -4.61 -2.33
CA SER A 20 -4.86 -3.21 -1.94
C SER A 20 -3.60 -2.64 -2.61
N VAL A 21 -2.50 -3.38 -2.63
CA VAL A 21 -1.28 -2.94 -3.33
C VAL A 21 -1.48 -2.94 -4.85
N ALA A 22 -2.14 -3.95 -5.41
CA ALA A 22 -2.45 -4.01 -6.84
C ALA A 22 -3.35 -2.84 -7.28
N PHE A 23 -4.30 -2.41 -6.44
CA PHE A 23 -5.11 -1.22 -6.65
C PHE A 23 -4.26 0.03 -6.75
N LEU A 24 -3.30 0.23 -5.82
CA LEU A 24 -2.38 1.37 -5.86
C LEU A 24 -1.50 1.36 -7.12
N GLU A 25 -1.01 0.18 -7.52
CA GLU A 25 -0.18 -0.01 -8.72
C GLU A 25 -0.98 0.27 -9.99
N SER A 26 -2.22 -0.20 -10.06
CA SER A 26 -3.10 -0.01 -11.22
C SER A 26 -3.52 1.45 -11.34
N THR A 27 -3.93 2.08 -10.24
CA THR A 27 -4.39 3.49 -10.22
C THR A 27 -3.35 4.45 -10.81
N ILE A 28 -2.08 4.32 -10.43
CA ILE A 28 -1.02 5.20 -10.95
C ILE A 28 -0.66 4.89 -12.40
N ASN A 29 -0.78 3.62 -12.81
CA ASN A 29 -0.53 3.21 -14.18
C ASN A 29 -1.67 3.66 -15.11
N GLU A 30 -2.92 3.63 -14.66
CA GLU A 30 -4.09 4.14 -15.37
C GLU A 30 -3.94 5.65 -15.61
N LEU A 31 -3.62 6.44 -14.58
CA LEU A 31 -3.37 7.89 -14.76
C LEU A 31 -2.28 8.18 -15.79
N TYR A 32 -1.22 7.36 -15.83
CA TYR A 32 -0.19 7.50 -16.84
C TYR A 32 -0.67 7.07 -18.23
N ALA A 33 -1.40 5.97 -18.33
CA ALA A 33 -1.98 5.50 -19.59
C ALA A 33 -2.92 6.56 -20.18
N ASP A 34 -3.80 7.14 -19.36
CA ASP A 34 -4.71 8.22 -19.77
C ASP A 34 -3.94 9.44 -20.31
N ALA A 35 -2.85 9.82 -19.63
CA ALA A 35 -1.96 10.90 -20.10
C ALA A 35 -1.25 10.54 -21.41
N ALA A 36 -0.79 9.29 -21.57
CA ALA A 36 -0.07 8.82 -22.75
C ALA A 36 -0.97 8.71 -23.98
N ASP A 37 -2.19 8.21 -23.80
CA ASP A 37 -3.19 7.97 -24.85
C ASP A 37 -3.99 9.23 -25.22
N GLU A 38 -3.71 10.37 -24.57
CA GLU A 38 -4.46 11.61 -24.74
C GLU A 38 -5.97 11.43 -24.44
N ALA A 39 -6.29 10.52 -23.51
CA ALA A 39 -7.64 10.14 -23.13
C ALA A 39 -8.24 11.13 -22.12
N TYR A 40 -8.39 12.39 -22.54
CA TYR A 40 -8.87 13.52 -21.71
C TYR A 40 -10.39 13.52 -21.49
N PHE A 41 -11.01 12.35 -21.27
CA PHE A 41 -12.46 12.26 -21.14
C PHE A 41 -12.91 13.04 -19.90
N PHE A 42 -13.75 14.06 -20.10
CA PHE A 42 -14.38 14.88 -19.05
C PHE A 42 -13.44 15.77 -18.23
N SER A 43 -12.22 16.01 -18.70
CA SER A 43 -11.26 16.91 -18.04
C SER A 43 -11.51 18.36 -18.43
N ASP A 44 -11.40 19.30 -17.49
CA ASP A 44 -11.37 20.73 -17.83
C ASP A 44 -10.02 21.12 -18.48
N ASP A 45 -9.92 22.34 -19.02
CA ASP A 45 -8.68 22.83 -19.68
C ASP A 45 -7.44 22.70 -18.79
N LYS A 46 -7.61 22.78 -17.46
CA LYS A 46 -6.53 22.71 -16.47
C LYS A 46 -6.06 21.27 -16.28
N HIS A 47 -6.98 20.31 -16.20
CA HIS A 47 -6.69 18.89 -16.11
C HIS A 47 -6.01 18.37 -17.37
N GLU A 48 -6.47 18.80 -18.55
CA GLU A 48 -5.82 18.47 -19.82
C GLU A 48 -4.37 18.98 -19.87
N ALA A 49 -4.14 20.21 -19.39
CA ALA A 49 -2.79 20.76 -19.31
C ALA A 49 -1.87 19.97 -18.37
N LEU A 50 -2.39 19.49 -17.23
CA LEU A 50 -1.64 18.65 -16.30
C LEU A 50 -1.28 17.29 -16.93
N LEU A 51 -2.25 16.61 -17.53
CA LEU A 51 -2.02 15.31 -18.17
C LEU A 51 -1.03 15.42 -19.33
N ARG A 52 -1.10 16.50 -20.12
CA ARG A 52 -0.10 16.82 -21.14
C ARG A 52 1.31 16.99 -20.55
N GLN A 53 1.43 17.68 -19.41
CA GLN A 53 2.72 17.81 -18.72
C GLN A 53 3.24 16.47 -18.20
N ILE A 54 2.36 15.61 -17.67
CA ILE A 54 2.70 14.24 -17.26
C ILE A 54 3.26 13.47 -18.44
N ARG A 55 2.56 13.47 -19.57
CA ARG A 55 3.04 12.84 -20.81
C ARG A 55 4.40 13.38 -21.23
N GLU A 56 4.52 14.70 -21.39
CA GLU A 56 5.73 15.36 -21.90
C GLU A 56 6.96 15.10 -21.01
N LYS A 57 6.84 15.37 -19.71
CA LYS A 57 7.93 15.19 -18.74
C LYS A 57 8.21 13.72 -18.43
N TRP A 58 7.32 12.82 -18.81
CA TRP A 58 7.41 11.38 -18.58
C TRP A 58 7.45 10.54 -19.86
N THR A 59 8.15 11.02 -20.88
CA THR A 59 8.30 10.36 -22.20
C THR A 59 9.44 9.33 -22.28
N ASN A 60 10.13 9.03 -21.17
CA ASN A 60 11.18 8.00 -21.17
C ASN A 60 10.62 6.67 -20.64
N GLU A 61 9.86 5.97 -21.50
CA GLU A 61 9.19 4.68 -21.21
C GLU A 61 10.08 3.68 -20.46
N LYS A 62 11.38 3.63 -20.80
CA LYS A 62 12.36 2.72 -20.17
C LYS A 62 12.46 2.87 -18.65
N ASN A 63 12.03 4.01 -18.10
CA ASN A 63 12.11 4.32 -16.68
C ASN A 63 10.75 4.33 -15.96
N PHE A 64 9.60 4.41 -16.64
CA PHE A 64 8.31 4.39 -15.96
C PHE A 64 7.96 2.99 -15.47
N ASP A 65 7.93 2.01 -16.38
CA ASP A 65 7.50 0.64 -16.06
C ASP A 65 8.35 0.00 -14.98
N ARG A 66 9.60 0.45 -14.85
CA ARG A 66 10.58 -0.06 -13.88
C ARG A 66 10.67 0.78 -12.60
N ALA A 67 10.05 1.96 -12.55
CA ALA A 67 10.07 2.77 -11.34
C ALA A 67 9.23 2.11 -10.25
N PRO A 68 9.72 2.08 -8.98
CA PRO A 68 8.90 1.67 -7.86
C PRO A 68 7.60 2.47 -7.79
N MET A 69 6.49 1.83 -7.42
CA MET A 69 5.17 2.46 -7.39
C MET A 69 5.16 3.80 -6.63
N ILE A 70 5.71 3.85 -5.42
CA ILE A 70 5.80 5.09 -4.62
C ILE A 70 6.54 6.20 -5.38
N THR A 71 7.62 5.85 -6.09
CA THR A 71 8.38 6.80 -6.91
C THR A 71 7.52 7.35 -8.04
N LYS A 72 6.58 6.57 -8.58
CA LYS A 72 5.64 7.03 -9.61
C LYS A 72 4.76 8.16 -9.06
N TYR A 73 4.09 7.93 -7.93
CA TYR A 73 3.25 8.92 -7.26
C TYR A 73 4.00 10.23 -6.96
N GLN A 74 5.19 10.14 -6.35
CA GLN A 74 5.99 11.30 -5.98
C GLN A 74 6.38 12.18 -7.18
N LYS A 75 6.85 11.56 -8.26
CA LYS A 75 7.25 12.28 -9.46
C LYS A 75 6.05 12.92 -10.17
N ILE A 76 4.87 12.31 -10.17
CA ILE A 76 3.68 12.93 -10.78
C ILE A 76 3.31 14.20 -10.01
N LEU A 77 3.38 14.18 -8.67
CA LEU A 77 3.22 15.39 -7.86
C LEU A 77 4.24 16.46 -8.24
N THR A 78 5.52 16.10 -8.38
CA THR A 78 6.57 17.05 -8.82
C THR A 78 6.27 17.65 -10.20
N ILE A 79 5.79 16.84 -11.15
CA ILE A 79 5.43 17.30 -12.50
C ILE A 79 4.31 18.32 -12.47
N GLY A 80 3.27 18.06 -11.68
CA GLY A 80 2.14 18.96 -11.46
C GLY A 80 2.45 20.13 -10.54
N GLU A 81 3.72 20.34 -10.18
CA GLU A 81 4.18 21.40 -9.28
C GLU A 81 3.43 21.37 -7.93
N ARG A 82 3.15 20.15 -7.45
CA ARG A 82 2.51 19.86 -6.17
C ARG A 82 3.55 19.40 -5.15
N LEU A 83 3.22 19.61 -3.88
CA LEU A 83 4.05 19.17 -2.78
C LEU A 83 4.11 17.62 -2.75
N PRO A 84 5.30 17.02 -2.87
CA PRO A 84 5.53 15.59 -2.66
C PRO A 84 5.05 15.14 -1.28
N PHE A 85 4.81 13.85 -1.08
CA PHE A 85 4.63 13.33 0.28
C PHE A 85 5.97 13.38 1.02
N GLU A 86 5.97 13.94 2.23
CA GLU A 86 7.17 14.04 3.07
C GLU A 86 7.22 12.88 4.08
N GLY A 87 8.41 12.59 4.58
CA GLY A 87 8.56 11.62 5.68
C GLY A 87 7.83 12.10 6.93
N GLY A 88 7.06 11.21 7.56
CA GLY A 88 6.17 11.56 8.67
C GLY A 88 4.73 11.91 8.24
N ASP A 89 4.44 11.95 6.93
CA ASP A 89 3.07 11.91 6.45
C ASP A 89 2.50 10.51 6.71
N ARG A 90 1.50 10.44 7.59
CA ARG A 90 0.92 9.18 8.04
C ARG A 90 0.35 8.34 6.90
N ALA A 91 -0.23 8.96 5.87
CA ALA A 91 -0.76 8.23 4.72
C ALA A 91 0.39 7.58 3.93
N PHE A 92 1.47 8.34 3.73
CA PHE A 92 2.65 7.87 3.02
C PHE A 92 3.40 6.76 3.78
N ASP A 93 3.63 6.94 5.07
CA ASP A 93 4.29 5.95 5.92
C ASP A 93 3.48 4.64 6.00
N ASN A 94 2.14 4.74 6.03
CA ASN A 94 1.28 3.55 6.03
C ASN A 94 1.34 2.78 4.71
N ILE A 95 1.41 3.48 3.57
CA ILE A 95 1.59 2.80 2.27
C ILE A 95 2.97 2.16 2.13
N HIS A 96 4.01 2.82 2.64
CA HIS A 96 5.34 2.22 2.68
C HIS A 96 5.33 0.89 3.45
N ASP A 97 4.75 0.89 4.66
CA ASP A 97 4.58 -0.31 5.47
C ASP A 97 3.74 -1.40 4.78
N LEU A 98 2.66 -1.03 4.09
CA LEU A 98 1.82 -1.97 3.33
C LEU A 98 2.60 -2.64 2.20
N ILE A 99 3.42 -1.88 1.47
CA ILE A 99 4.29 -2.42 0.42
C ILE A 99 5.33 -3.36 1.02
N GLU A 100 5.91 -3.05 2.18
CA GLU A 100 6.84 -3.96 2.85
C GLU A 100 6.17 -5.27 3.24
N ILE A 101 4.95 -5.24 3.78
CA ILE A 101 4.15 -6.44 4.06
C ILE A 101 4.00 -7.27 2.78
N ARG A 102 3.50 -6.67 1.69
CA ARG A 102 3.33 -7.37 0.39
C ARG A 102 4.64 -7.99 -0.07
N ASN A 103 5.72 -7.23 -0.07
CA ASN A 103 7.03 -7.70 -0.55
C ASN A 103 7.52 -8.88 0.27
N HIS A 104 7.34 -8.87 1.59
CA HIS A 104 7.74 -9.97 2.44
C HIS A 104 6.87 -11.22 2.23
N LEU A 105 5.55 -11.06 2.03
CA LEU A 105 4.65 -12.18 1.71
C LEU A 105 4.98 -12.84 0.36
N MET A 106 5.39 -12.04 -0.63
CA MET A 106 5.74 -12.53 -1.97
C MET A 106 7.17 -13.07 -2.09
N HIS A 107 8.11 -12.54 -1.31
CA HIS A 107 9.53 -12.84 -1.39
C HIS A 107 10.08 -13.34 -0.05
N TYR A 108 9.30 -14.19 0.63
CA TYR A 108 9.60 -14.66 1.97
C TYR A 108 11.06 -15.12 2.13
N LYS A 109 11.76 -14.51 3.09
CA LYS A 109 13.08 -14.92 3.53
C LYS A 109 12.93 -15.64 4.88
N ARG A 110 13.46 -16.85 4.97
CA ARG A 110 13.46 -17.63 6.21
C ARG A 110 14.34 -16.94 7.25
N GLU A 111 13.77 -16.66 8.42
CA GLU A 111 14.46 -16.04 9.56
C GLU A 111 14.21 -16.88 10.81
N TRP A 112 15.20 -16.93 11.72
CA TRP A 112 15.05 -17.55 13.03
C TRP A 112 14.46 -16.54 14.02
N VAL A 113 13.28 -16.82 14.54
CA VAL A 113 12.58 -15.94 15.50
C VAL A 113 12.53 -16.63 16.87
N VAL A 114 12.97 -15.91 17.91
CA VAL A 114 12.88 -16.40 19.30
C VAL A 114 11.53 -15.98 19.88
N ILE A 115 10.76 -16.94 20.38
CA ILE A 115 9.45 -16.72 20.99
C ILE A 115 9.61 -16.81 22.52
N GLY A 116 9.57 -15.68 23.24
CA GLY A 116 9.79 -15.65 24.70
C GLY A 116 10.02 -14.25 25.28
N ASP A 117 10.15 -14.16 26.61
CA ASP A 117 10.08 -12.90 27.37
C ASP A 117 11.14 -11.85 26.97
N TRP A 118 10.65 -10.62 26.87
CA TRP A 118 11.26 -9.46 26.24
C TRP A 118 12.40 -8.90 27.09
N GLY A 119 13.66 -9.09 26.65
CA GLY A 119 14.74 -8.37 27.32
C GLY A 119 16.17 -8.67 26.91
N LYS A 120 16.46 -9.79 26.26
CA LYS A 120 17.83 -10.10 25.81
C LYS A 120 17.84 -10.86 24.50
N GLN A 121 17.75 -10.14 23.38
CA GLN A 121 18.56 -10.51 22.23
C GLN A 121 19.83 -9.66 22.30
N ASP A 122 20.83 -10.25 22.94
CA ASP A 122 22.21 -9.85 22.85
C ASP A 122 22.76 -10.49 21.55
N SER A 123 23.28 -9.67 20.63
CA SER A 123 24.11 -10.04 19.44
C SER A 123 23.50 -10.52 18.10
N GLY A 124 22.56 -9.80 17.46
CA GLY A 124 22.22 -10.08 16.04
C GLY A 124 21.34 -9.02 15.34
N GLU A 125 21.41 -8.97 14.00
CA GLU A 125 20.59 -8.08 13.15
C GLU A 125 19.08 -8.14 13.49
N GLU A 126 18.38 -7.00 13.41
CA GLU A 126 16.93 -6.93 13.63
C GLU A 126 16.20 -7.82 12.60
N THR A 127 15.45 -8.82 13.08
CA THR A 127 14.62 -9.67 12.20
C THR A 127 13.49 -8.86 11.58
N THR A 128 13.03 -9.26 10.38
CA THR A 128 11.89 -8.63 9.72
C THR A 128 10.63 -8.70 10.59
N GLY A 129 10.43 -9.81 11.30
CA GLY A 129 9.32 -9.97 12.24
C GLY A 129 9.35 -8.95 13.39
N ALA A 130 10.53 -8.70 13.99
CA ALA A 130 10.69 -7.71 15.05
C ALA A 130 10.45 -6.27 14.55
N ARG A 131 10.96 -5.96 13.34
CA ARG A 131 10.72 -4.66 12.70
C ARG A 131 9.22 -4.43 12.44
N PHE A 132 8.52 -5.42 11.90
CA PHE A 132 7.08 -5.34 11.69
C PHE A 132 6.30 -5.22 12.99
N GLU A 133 6.69 -5.93 14.05
CA GLU A 133 6.01 -5.77 15.34
C GLU A 133 6.15 -4.36 15.89
N LYS A 134 7.35 -3.79 15.83
CA LYS A 134 7.60 -2.41 16.26
C LYS A 134 6.76 -1.39 15.48
N ASN A 135 6.65 -1.56 14.16
CA ASN A 135 5.99 -0.59 13.28
C ASN A 135 4.47 -0.76 13.22
N LEU A 136 3.97 -2.00 13.25
CA LEU A 136 2.57 -2.32 12.89
C LEU A 136 1.68 -2.66 14.08
N ARG A 137 2.22 -3.13 15.21
CA ARG A 137 1.42 -3.66 16.34
C ARG A 137 0.39 -2.69 16.90
N LYS A 138 0.61 -1.38 16.73
CA LYS A 138 -0.29 -0.31 17.20
C LYS A 138 -1.14 0.30 16.09
N LYS A 139 -0.99 -0.14 14.83
CA LYS A 139 -1.69 0.45 13.67
C LYS A 139 -3.08 -0.16 13.46
N PHE A 140 -3.28 -1.40 13.88
CA PHE A 140 -4.54 -2.13 13.72
C PHE A 140 -4.68 -3.25 14.75
N ALA A 141 -5.88 -3.82 14.87
CA ALA A 141 -6.17 -4.93 15.76
C ALA A 141 -5.44 -6.22 15.30
N ILE A 142 -4.85 -6.94 16.26
CA ILE A 142 -4.19 -8.22 16.02
C ILE A 142 -5.20 -9.32 15.64
N ASN A 143 -4.74 -10.34 14.93
CA ASN A 143 -5.52 -11.51 14.55
C ASN A 143 -6.03 -12.26 15.80
N PRO A 144 -7.34 -12.30 16.06
CA PRO A 144 -7.89 -13.01 17.22
C PRO A 144 -7.82 -14.54 17.08
N LEU A 145 -7.55 -15.05 15.88
CA LEU A 145 -7.42 -16.48 15.61
C LEU A 145 -5.99 -17.00 15.86
N ALA A 146 -5.02 -16.10 16.05
CA ALA A 146 -3.64 -16.47 16.32
C ALA A 146 -3.47 -16.96 17.76
N ALA A 147 -2.77 -18.08 17.95
CA ALA A 147 -2.42 -18.55 19.28
C ALA A 147 -1.43 -17.59 19.98
N GLY A 148 -1.55 -17.47 21.31
CA GLY A 148 -0.76 -16.51 22.09
C GLY A 148 0.75 -16.71 22.01
N ASN A 149 1.20 -17.93 21.75
CA ASN A 149 2.61 -18.34 21.63
C ASN A 149 3.17 -18.27 20.20
N LEU A 150 2.48 -17.63 19.25
CA LEU A 150 2.98 -17.41 17.90
C LEU A 150 3.72 -16.06 17.78
N PRO A 151 4.64 -15.90 16.81
CA PRO A 151 5.28 -14.62 16.55
C PRO A 151 4.27 -13.57 16.11
N PHE A 152 4.65 -12.28 16.16
CA PHE A 152 3.77 -11.23 15.67
C PHE A 152 3.49 -11.37 14.17
N PHE A 153 4.53 -11.49 13.36
CA PHE A 153 4.40 -11.70 11.93
C PHE A 153 4.78 -13.14 11.55
N PRO A 154 4.03 -13.81 10.66
CA PRO A 154 2.79 -13.35 10.04
C PRO A 154 1.55 -13.52 10.95
N ASP A 155 1.61 -14.41 11.96
CA ASP A 155 0.40 -14.97 12.59
C ASP A 155 -0.53 -13.96 13.27
N LYS A 156 0.01 -13.12 14.18
CA LYS A 156 -0.79 -12.11 14.90
C LYS A 156 -1.04 -10.85 14.07
N CYS A 157 -0.21 -10.59 13.07
CA CYS A 157 -0.30 -9.45 12.18
C CYS A 157 -1.40 -9.67 11.13
N LEU A 158 -1.42 -10.83 10.48
CA LEU A 158 -2.36 -11.15 9.41
C LEU A 158 -3.72 -11.58 9.99
N GLY A 159 -4.58 -10.59 10.19
CA GLY A 159 -5.99 -10.78 10.55
C GLY A 159 -6.86 -9.70 9.93
N HIS A 160 -8.15 -9.73 10.26
CA HIS A 160 -9.13 -8.74 9.79
C HIS A 160 -8.63 -7.29 9.91
N GLY A 161 -8.03 -6.94 11.06
CA GLY A 161 -7.51 -5.58 11.29
C GLY A 161 -6.43 -5.16 10.29
N CYS A 162 -5.56 -6.07 9.85
CA CYS A 162 -4.55 -5.78 8.84
C CYS A 162 -5.16 -5.63 7.44
N ALA A 163 -6.12 -6.50 7.08
CA ALA A 163 -6.81 -6.42 5.80
C ALA A 163 -7.63 -5.12 5.66
N GLU A 164 -8.41 -4.78 6.67
CA GLU A 164 -9.15 -3.51 6.71
C GLU A 164 -8.20 -2.31 6.65
N TRP A 165 -7.14 -2.33 7.45
CA TRP A 165 -6.14 -1.27 7.45
C TRP A 165 -5.48 -1.08 6.08
N ALA A 166 -5.19 -2.16 5.36
CA ALA A 166 -4.63 -2.11 4.01
C ALA A 166 -5.57 -1.40 3.02
N VAL A 167 -6.86 -1.76 3.02
CA VAL A 167 -7.87 -1.14 2.14
C VAL A 167 -8.04 0.34 2.46
N ILE A 168 -8.27 0.67 3.73
CA ILE A 168 -8.52 2.05 4.17
C ILE A 168 -7.33 2.96 3.85
N ASN A 169 -6.10 2.53 4.14
CA ASN A 169 -4.94 3.39 3.90
C ASN A 169 -4.63 3.54 2.41
N SER A 170 -4.95 2.54 1.59
CA SER A 170 -4.86 2.65 0.13
C SER A 170 -5.78 3.74 -0.42
N LEU A 171 -7.03 3.78 0.07
CA LEU A 171 -7.99 4.82 -0.28
C LEU A 171 -7.55 6.20 0.21
N ILE A 172 -7.16 6.33 1.49
CA ILE A 172 -6.67 7.60 2.06
C ILE A 172 -5.50 8.16 1.25
N PHE A 173 -4.55 7.30 0.88
CA PHE A 173 -3.38 7.72 0.13
C PHE A 173 -3.73 8.17 -1.29
N CYS A 174 -4.54 7.40 -2.03
CA CYS A 174 -4.96 7.81 -3.37
C CYS A 174 -5.82 9.07 -3.33
N ASP A 175 -6.73 9.20 -2.35
CA ASP A 175 -7.55 10.40 -2.17
C ASP A 175 -6.67 11.64 -1.96
N GLU A 176 -5.68 11.54 -1.08
CA GLU A 176 -4.74 12.63 -0.83
C GLU A 176 -3.91 12.97 -2.08
N PHE A 177 -3.48 11.96 -2.84
CA PHE A 177 -2.75 12.15 -4.09
C PHE A 177 -3.58 12.91 -5.13
N PHE A 178 -4.78 12.43 -5.44
CA PHE A 178 -5.68 13.07 -6.42
C PHE A 178 -6.11 14.46 -5.96
N ARG A 179 -6.37 14.64 -4.65
CA ARG A 179 -6.66 15.94 -4.04
C ARG A 179 -5.50 16.93 -4.24
N ARG A 180 -4.24 16.51 -4.08
CA ARG A 180 -3.08 17.38 -4.35
C ARG A 180 -2.98 17.76 -5.82
N LEU A 181 -3.28 16.84 -6.73
CA LEU A 181 -3.30 17.11 -8.17
C LEU A 181 -4.50 17.95 -8.62
N ASP A 182 -5.51 18.10 -7.76
CA ASP A 182 -6.81 18.70 -8.08
C ASP A 182 -7.52 17.92 -9.21
N LEU A 183 -7.37 16.60 -9.19
CA LEU A 183 -8.02 15.67 -10.11
C LEU A 183 -9.09 14.84 -9.38
N PRO A 184 -10.18 14.43 -10.05
CA PRO A 184 -11.09 13.46 -9.48
C PRO A 184 -10.41 12.09 -9.36
N ALA A 185 -10.71 11.36 -8.28
CA ALA A 185 -10.25 9.98 -8.14
C ALA A 185 -11.02 9.07 -9.11
N PRO A 186 -10.34 8.16 -9.84
CA PRO A 186 -10.97 7.34 -10.88
C PRO A 186 -11.98 6.32 -10.32
N TYR A 187 -11.88 6.00 -9.03
CA TYR A 187 -12.74 5.06 -8.32
C TYR A 187 -13.93 5.71 -7.59
N GLU A 188 -14.18 7.02 -7.78
CA GLU A 188 -15.25 7.73 -7.06
C GLU A 188 -16.63 7.08 -7.28
N GLY A 189 -16.91 6.61 -8.51
CA GLY A 189 -18.18 5.97 -8.87
C GLY A 189 -18.45 4.65 -8.14
N VAL A 190 -17.41 4.00 -7.61
CA VAL A 190 -17.51 2.71 -6.89
C VAL A 190 -17.06 2.80 -5.44
N ARG A 191 -16.77 4.01 -4.92
CA ARG A 191 -16.28 4.23 -3.55
C ARG A 191 -17.16 3.58 -2.48
N GLY A 192 -18.49 3.63 -2.67
CA GLY A 192 -19.45 3.03 -1.74
C GLY A 192 -19.33 1.51 -1.62
N GLU A 193 -18.82 0.83 -2.65
CA GLU A 193 -18.60 -0.61 -2.67
C GLU A 193 -17.28 -1.02 -2.00
N MET A 194 -16.34 -0.08 -1.83
CA MET A 194 -15.03 -0.30 -1.21
C MET A 194 -15.04 -0.16 0.32
N ALA A 195 -16.20 0.14 0.90
CA ALA A 195 -16.36 0.27 2.34
C ALA A 195 -16.10 -1.07 3.05
N THR A 196 -15.17 -1.08 4.00
CA THR A 196 -14.95 -2.23 4.89
C THR A 196 -16.04 -2.25 5.98
N ARG A 197 -16.49 -3.45 6.37
CA ARG A 197 -17.55 -3.67 7.37
C ARG A 197 -17.11 -4.72 8.37
#